data_AF-A0A7J0CDM0-F1
#
_entry.id   AF-A0A7J0CDM0-F1
#
_cell.length_a   1.000
_cell.length_b   1.000
_cell.length_c   1.000
_cell.angle_alpha   90.00
_cell.angle_beta   90.00
_cell.angle_gamma   90.00
#
_symmetry.space_group_name_H-M   'P 1'
#
loop_
_entity.id
_entity.type
_entity.pdbx_description
1 polymer ?
#
loop_
_entity_poly.entity_id
_entity_poly.type
_entity_poly.pdbx_seq_one_letter_code
_entity_poly.pdbx_strand_id
1 'polypeptide(L)'
;MRDIRPPERRERRRTVTEPPAGVDREALADGAAYVAWDPHSADTLPPAAPTDRTPQELLRDALTEGLLGGPWERDFPRYAWYRVGDVVREFRLAGQDPGRYTGYTLHPSEWPEGLT
;
A
#
# COMPACT_ATOMS: atom_id res chain seq x y z
N MET A 1 31.67 -12.43 -21.81
CA MET A 1 31.56 -11.40 -20.76
C MET A 1 30.19 -11.60 -20.11
N ARG A 2 30.13 -12.13 -18.87
CA ARG A 2 28.85 -12.35 -18.19
C ARG A 2 28.44 -11.02 -17.58
N ASP A 3 27.41 -10.42 -18.16
CA ASP A 3 26.73 -9.26 -17.61
C ASP A 3 25.98 -9.73 -16.35
N ILE A 4 26.62 -9.58 -15.20
CA ILE A 4 25.94 -9.77 -13.91
C ILE A 4 25.14 -8.50 -13.69
N ARG A 5 23.88 -8.49 -14.16
CA ARG A 5 22.92 -7.52 -13.64
C ARG A 5 22.87 -7.73 -12.12
N PRO A 6 22.96 -6.67 -11.30
CA PRO A 6 22.79 -6.82 -9.86
C PRO A 6 21.45 -7.54 -9.62
N PRO A 7 21.35 -8.44 -8.62
CA PRO A 7 20.07 -9.02 -8.31
C PRO A 7 19.15 -7.84 -7.99
N GLU A 8 18.11 -7.65 -8.83
CA GLU A 8 16.98 -6.83 -8.45
C GLU A 8 16.65 -7.28 -7.04
N ARG A 9 16.77 -6.36 -6.06
CA ARG A 9 16.25 -6.59 -4.73
C ARG A 9 14.77 -6.85 -4.97
N ARG A 10 14.39 -8.11 -5.14
CA ARG A 10 13.03 -8.58 -4.95
C ARG A 10 12.70 -8.02 -3.58
N GLU A 11 11.92 -6.95 -3.54
CA GLU A 11 11.31 -6.50 -2.29
C GLU A 11 10.70 -7.78 -1.74
N ARG A 12 11.29 -8.29 -0.64
CA ARG A 12 10.92 -9.58 -0.06
C ARG A 12 9.39 -9.58 0.02
N ARG A 13 8.76 -10.72 -0.30
CA ARG A 13 7.30 -10.90 -0.16
C ARG A 13 6.84 -10.12 1.06
N ARG A 14 6.04 -9.09 0.80
CA ARG A 14 5.63 -8.15 1.84
C ARG A 14 4.75 -8.94 2.81
N THR A 15 4.80 -8.61 4.08
CA THR A 15 4.06 -9.34 5.11
C THR A 15 3.20 -8.35 5.86
N VAL A 16 1.97 -8.75 6.17
CA VAL A 16 1.12 -8.01 7.10
C VAL A 16 1.78 -8.04 8.47
N THR A 17 2.03 -6.86 9.02
CA THR A 17 2.64 -6.65 10.33
C THR A 17 1.69 -5.91 11.24
N GLU A 18 1.67 -6.28 12.51
CA GLU A 18 0.92 -5.52 13.51
C GLU A 18 1.49 -4.10 13.64
N PRO A 19 0.61 -3.09 13.84
CA PRO A 19 1.08 -1.74 14.13
C PRO A 19 1.83 -1.69 15.48
N PRO A 20 2.82 -0.78 15.62
CA PRO A 20 3.47 -0.52 16.90
C PRO A 20 2.45 -0.24 18.02
N ALA A 21 2.83 -0.60 19.25
CA ALA A 21 1.96 -0.40 20.40
C ALA A 21 1.63 1.10 20.58
N GLY A 22 0.35 1.40 20.80
CA GLY A 22 -0.13 2.77 21.00
C GLY A 22 -0.44 3.55 19.71
N VAL A 23 -0.29 2.95 18.52
CA VAL A 23 -0.77 3.56 17.27
C VAL A 23 -2.30 3.53 17.24
N ASP A 24 -2.89 4.72 17.18
CA ASP A 24 -4.31 4.90 16.89
C ASP A 24 -4.53 4.79 15.37
N ARG A 25 -5.22 3.72 14.95
CA ARG A 25 -5.49 3.43 13.54
C ARG A 25 -6.49 4.39 12.91
N GLU A 26 -7.41 4.97 13.69
CA GLU A 26 -8.34 5.98 13.17
C GLU A 26 -7.60 7.28 12.91
N ALA A 27 -6.76 7.72 13.85
CA ALA A 27 -5.92 8.90 13.66
C ALA A 27 -4.93 8.73 12.48
N LEU A 28 -4.37 7.52 12.32
CA LEU A 28 -3.51 7.16 11.19
C LEU A 28 -4.27 7.30 9.85
N ALA A 29 -5.50 6.78 9.79
CA ALA A 29 -6.33 6.86 8.59
C ALA A 29 -6.74 8.31 8.26
N ASP A 30 -7.05 9.12 9.27
CA ASP A 30 -7.39 10.54 9.09
C ASP A 30 -6.20 11.33 8.52
N GLY A 31 -4.99 11.07 9.02
CA GLY A 31 -3.74 11.70 8.58
C GLY A 31 -3.22 11.23 7.22
N ALA A 32 -3.82 10.22 6.59
CA ALA A 32 -3.36 9.66 5.33
C ALA A 32 -4.06 10.29 4.11
N ALA A 33 -3.28 10.57 3.07
CA ALA A 33 -3.74 11.18 1.83
C ALA A 33 -3.25 10.38 0.61
N TYR A 34 -4.18 9.96 -0.23
CA TYR A 34 -3.89 9.39 -1.53
C TYR A 34 -3.41 10.48 -2.49
N VAL A 35 -2.30 10.21 -3.18
CA VAL A 35 -1.74 11.03 -4.25
C VAL A 35 -1.53 10.17 -5.49
N ALA A 36 -2.02 10.63 -6.64
CA ALA A 36 -1.77 9.96 -7.91
C ALA A 36 -0.30 10.24 -8.33
N TRP A 37 0.49 9.18 -8.51
CA TRP A 37 1.92 9.30 -8.83
C TRP A 37 2.16 9.76 -10.28
N ASP A 38 1.30 9.32 -11.21
CA ASP A 38 1.14 9.83 -12.56
C ASP A 38 -0.07 9.09 -13.17
N PRO A 39 -1.08 9.80 -13.74
CA PRO A 39 -2.27 9.14 -14.27
C PRO A 39 -2.03 8.32 -15.56
N HIS A 40 -0.85 8.41 -16.18
CA HIS A 40 -0.48 7.67 -17.39
C HIS A 40 0.42 6.46 -17.12
N SER A 41 0.85 6.23 -15.88
CA SER A 41 1.55 5.00 -15.52
C SER A 41 0.55 3.84 -15.49
N ALA A 42 0.86 2.75 -16.23
CA ALA A 42 0.02 1.56 -16.31
C ALA A 42 -0.25 0.88 -14.95
N ASP A 43 0.60 1.16 -13.96
CA ASP A 43 0.56 0.55 -12.63
C ASP A 43 -0.20 1.39 -11.58
N THR A 44 -0.53 2.65 -11.89
CA THR A 44 -1.36 3.48 -10.99
C THR A 44 -2.74 2.86 -10.90
N LEU A 45 -3.32 2.79 -9.69
CA LEU A 45 -4.71 2.35 -9.51
C LEU A 45 -5.60 3.08 -10.53
N PRO A 46 -6.28 2.35 -11.43
CA PRO A 46 -7.20 2.99 -12.34
C PRO A 46 -8.28 3.70 -11.50
N PRO A 47 -8.80 4.84 -11.96
CA PRO A 47 -10.00 5.40 -11.36
C PRO A 47 -11.10 4.33 -11.41
N ALA A 48 -11.38 3.74 -10.25
CA ALA A 48 -12.40 2.73 -9.95
C ALA A 48 -12.47 1.48 -10.90
N ALA A 49 -11.71 0.42 -10.60
CA ALA A 49 -12.27 -0.95 -10.75
C ALA A 49 -13.42 -1.15 -9.74
N PRO A 50 -14.39 -2.09 -9.92
CA PRO A 50 -15.83 -1.93 -9.66
C PRO A 50 -16.20 -1.83 -8.18
N THR A 51 -15.77 -0.76 -7.55
CA THR A 51 -16.19 -0.34 -6.22
C THR A 51 -16.58 1.13 -6.38
N ASP A 52 -17.73 1.52 -5.83
CA ASP A 52 -18.18 2.92 -5.80
C ASP A 52 -17.31 3.79 -4.88
N ARG A 53 -16.14 3.30 -4.44
CA ARG A 53 -15.25 3.92 -3.47
C ARG A 53 -14.00 4.45 -4.16
N THR A 54 -13.62 5.65 -3.76
CA THR A 54 -12.41 6.33 -4.20
C THR A 54 -11.14 5.67 -3.63
N PRO A 55 -9.97 5.82 -4.26
CA PRO A 55 -8.70 5.35 -3.70
C PRO A 55 -8.42 5.87 -2.28
N GLN A 56 -8.86 7.09 -1.97
CA GLN A 56 -8.74 7.68 -0.62
C GLN A 56 -9.56 6.90 0.42
N GLU A 57 -10.80 6.53 0.09
CA GLU A 57 -11.65 5.74 1.01
C GLU A 57 -11.04 4.36 1.25
N LEU A 58 -10.58 3.70 0.18
CA LEU A 58 -9.97 2.37 0.29
C LEU A 58 -8.66 2.39 1.09
N LEU A 59 -7.85 3.45 0.97
CA LEU A 59 -6.66 3.66 1.79
C LEU A 59 -7.03 3.78 3.27
N ARG A 60 -8.05 4.57 3.60
CA ARG A 60 -8.52 4.74 4.98
C ARG A 60 -9.01 3.43 5.55
N ASP A 61 -9.83 2.70 4.81
CA ASP A 61 -10.34 1.40 5.22
C ASP A 61 -9.18 0.43 5.50
N ALA A 62 -8.17 0.35 4.62
CA ALA A 62 -6.98 -0.47 4.84
C ALA A 62 -6.20 -0.11 6.13
N LEU A 63 -6.03 1.19 6.40
CA LEU A 63 -5.33 1.68 7.58
C LEU A 63 -6.11 1.38 8.87
N THR A 64 -7.42 1.58 8.85
CA THR A 64 -8.32 1.30 9.98
C THR A 64 -8.38 -0.21 10.28
N GLU A 65 -8.49 -1.05 9.24
CA GLU A 65 -8.51 -2.51 9.37
C GLU A 65 -7.19 -3.07 9.90
N GLY A 66 -6.08 -2.35 9.75
CA GLY A 66 -4.78 -2.78 10.25
C GLY A 66 -4.05 -3.73 9.31
N LEU A 67 -4.41 -3.75 8.02
CA LEU A 67 -3.74 -4.52 6.97
C LEU A 67 -2.48 -3.77 6.51
N LEU A 68 -1.48 -3.69 7.40
CA LEU A 68 -0.33 -2.79 7.30
C LEU A 68 0.98 -3.54 7.11
N GLY A 69 1.95 -2.89 6.49
CA GLY A 69 3.30 -3.43 6.29
C GLY A 69 4.38 -2.41 6.57
N GLY A 70 5.41 -2.83 7.29
CA GLY A 70 6.59 -2.01 7.55
C GLY A 70 7.55 -1.84 6.36
N PRO A 71 8.67 -1.12 6.52
CA PRO A 71 9.03 -0.35 7.71
C PRO A 71 8.03 0.78 8.00
N TRP A 72 8.03 1.29 9.23
CA TRP A 72 7.29 2.48 9.59
C TRP A 72 8.19 3.70 9.41
N GLU A 73 7.68 4.71 8.71
CA GLU A 73 8.40 5.92 8.36
C GLU A 73 7.55 7.12 8.76
N ARG A 74 8.07 7.96 9.68
CA ARG A 74 7.38 9.17 10.17
C ARG A 74 5.97 8.88 10.70
N ASP A 75 5.85 7.84 11.51
CA ASP A 75 4.60 7.34 12.11
C ASP A 75 3.60 6.66 11.15
N PHE A 76 3.95 6.54 9.87
CA PHE A 76 3.12 5.86 8.87
C PHE A 76 3.73 4.52 8.43
N PRO A 77 2.92 3.46 8.23
CA PRO A 77 3.40 2.22 7.64
C PRO A 77 3.77 2.44 6.17
N ARG A 78 4.86 1.85 5.70
CA ARG A 78 5.24 1.95 4.29
C ARG A 78 4.19 1.36 3.35
N TYR A 79 3.48 0.32 3.79
CA TYR A 79 2.45 -0.36 3.02
C TYR A 79 1.13 -0.42 3.77
N ALA A 80 0.03 -0.27 3.06
CA ALA A 80 -1.31 -0.63 3.49
C ALA A 80 -2.00 -1.39 2.37
N TRP A 81 -2.78 -2.43 2.68
CA TRP A 81 -3.45 -3.24 1.68
C TRP A 81 -4.95 -3.26 1.87
N TYR A 82 -5.68 -3.15 0.76
CA TYR A 82 -7.12 -3.33 0.73
C TYR A 82 -7.46 -4.50 -0.20
N ARG A 83 -8.31 -5.41 0.25
CA ARG A 83 -8.75 -6.56 -0.55
C ARG A 83 -10.25 -6.50 -0.80
N VAL A 84 -10.66 -6.64 -2.06
CA VAL A 84 -12.06 -6.81 -2.46
C VAL A 84 -12.17 -7.98 -3.42
N GLY A 85 -12.77 -9.07 -2.96
CA GLY A 85 -12.81 -10.34 -3.69
C GLY A 85 -11.40 -10.84 -4.03
N ASP A 86 -11.13 -10.97 -5.32
CA ASP A 86 -9.84 -11.42 -5.89
C ASP A 86 -8.93 -10.27 -6.35
N VAL A 87 -9.23 -9.04 -5.92
CA VAL A 87 -8.41 -7.86 -6.23
C VAL A 87 -7.77 -7.36 -4.93
N VAL A 88 -6.44 -7.23 -4.92
CA VAL A 88 -5.68 -6.60 -3.85
C VAL A 88 -5.11 -5.29 -4.36
N ARG A 89 -5.35 -4.23 -3.61
CA ARG A 89 -4.76 -2.91 -3.82
C ARG A 89 -3.72 -2.67 -2.75
N GLU A 90 -2.53 -2.25 -3.17
CA GLU A 90 -1.49 -1.76 -2.27
C GLU A 90 -1.47 -0.25 -2.32
N PHE A 91 -1.40 0.35 -1.14
CA PHE A 91 -1.03 1.73 -0.95
C PHE A 91 0.38 1.80 -0.39
N ARG A 92 1.28 2.50 -1.08
CA ARG A 92 2.67 2.67 -0.70
C ARG A 92 2.94 4.11 -0.30
N LEU A 93 3.60 4.31 0.83
CA LEU A 93 4.03 5.63 1.28
C LEU A 93 4.95 6.26 0.22
N ALA A 94 4.68 7.51 -0.14
CA ALA A 94 5.29 8.20 -1.27
C ALA A 94 5.81 9.59 -0.88
N GLY A 95 6.95 9.95 -1.45
CA GLY A 95 7.55 11.28 -1.28
C GLY A 95 8.17 11.52 0.10
N GLN A 96 8.38 12.81 0.40
CA GLN A 96 9.03 13.28 1.63
C GLN A 96 8.03 13.82 2.67
N ASP A 97 6.78 14.02 2.30
CA ASP A 97 5.72 14.38 3.24
C ASP A 97 5.22 13.11 3.97
N PRO A 98 4.94 13.19 5.28
CA PRO A 98 4.31 12.08 6.00
C PRO A 98 2.88 11.83 5.48
N GLY A 99 2.43 10.58 5.57
CA GLY A 99 1.03 10.20 5.30
C GLY A 99 0.59 10.26 3.83
N ARG A 100 1.47 10.54 2.86
CA ARG A 100 1.10 10.52 1.44
C ARG A 100 1.29 9.12 0.85
N TYR A 101 0.27 8.61 0.17
CA TYR A 101 0.30 7.27 -0.42
C TYR A 101 -0.02 7.29 -1.90
N THR A 102 0.70 6.48 -2.66
CA THR A 102 0.34 6.10 -4.04
C THR A 102 -0.25 4.70 -4.03
N GLY A 103 -1.04 4.35 -5.05
CA GLY A 103 -1.75 3.07 -5.06
C GLY A 103 -1.49 2.25 -6.32
N TYR A 104 -1.44 0.94 -6.15
CA TYR A 104 -1.20 -0.07 -7.19
C TYR A 104 -2.18 -1.25 -7.05
N THR A 105 -2.61 -1.84 -8.17
CA THR A 105 -3.27 -3.16 -8.14
C THR A 105 -2.20 -4.24 -8.18
N LEU A 106 -2.21 -5.17 -7.23
CA LEU A 106 -1.24 -6.26 -7.17
C LEU A 106 -1.68 -7.45 -8.03
N HIS A 107 -0.73 -8.09 -8.69
CA HIS A 107 -0.95 -9.42 -9.24
C HIS A 107 -1.08 -10.45 -8.09
N PRO A 108 -1.88 -11.53 -8.23
CA PRO A 108 -2.04 -12.56 -7.18
C PRO A 108 -0.73 -13.15 -6.63
N SER A 109 0.32 -13.24 -7.44
CA SER A 109 1.62 -13.73 -6.98
C SER A 109 2.40 -12.75 -6.09
N GLU A 110 1.96 -11.50 -6.02
CA GLU A 110 2.58 -10.40 -5.27
C GLU A 110 1.84 -10.10 -3.97
N TRP A 111 0.73 -10.79 -3.70
CA TRP A 111 -0.05 -10.57 -2.49
C TRP A 111 0.80 -10.74 -1.24
N PRO A 112 0.61 -9.87 -0.23
CA PRO A 112 1.35 -9.95 1.00
C PRO A 112 0.95 -11.20 1.79
N GLU A 113 1.93 -11.79 2.46
CA GLU A 113 1.70 -12.90 3.38
C GLU A 113 0.90 -12.41 4.59
N GLY A 114 -0.10 -13.17 5.02
CA GLY A 114 -0.98 -12.81 6.14
C GLY A 114 -2.22 -12.00 5.76
N LEU A 115 -2.42 -11.69 4.47
CA LEU A 115 -3.66 -11.11 3.97
C LEU A 115 -4.74 -12.20 3.86
N THR A 116 -5.66 -12.23 4.83
CA THR A 116 -6.74 -13.22 4.91
C THR A 116 -8.06 -12.69 4.38
#